data_AF-A0A0G1GF69-F1
#
_entry.id   AF-A0A0G1GF69-F1
#
_cell.length_a   1.000
_cell.length_b   1.000
_cell.length_c   1.000
_cell.angle_alpha   90.00
_cell.angle_beta   90.00
_cell.angle_gamma   90.00
#
_symmetry.space_group_name_H-M   'P 1'
#
loop_
_entity.id
_entity.type
_entity.pdbx_description
1 polymer ?
#
loop_
_entity_poly.entity_id
_entity_poly.type
_entity_poly.pdbx_seq_one_letter_code
_entity_poly.pdbx_strand_id
1 'polypeptide(L)'
;MTKTVTAYEARTNFGEIIDRVYYAGDEFIVTKTGRPVVKIIKAEVKVKTDFESIWKKMRQIAKSGKKINAAKFIRKDRESGHKIYP
;
A
#
# COMPACT_ATOMS: atom_id res chain seq x y z
N MET A 1 -17.57 -5.34 -3.29
CA MET A 1 -16.87 -6.19 -4.30
C MET A 1 -15.72 -5.41 -4.91
N THR A 2 -14.60 -6.04 -5.28
CA THR A 2 -13.45 -5.33 -5.88
C THR A 2 -13.56 -5.29 -7.41
N LYS A 3 -13.50 -4.10 -8.01
CA LYS A 3 -13.59 -3.85 -9.45
C LYS A 3 -12.36 -3.08 -9.93
N THR A 4 -12.02 -3.21 -11.22
CA THR A 4 -10.90 -2.47 -11.83
C THR A 4 -11.43 -1.56 -12.92
N VAL A 5 -11.00 -0.30 -12.92
CA VAL A 5 -11.40 0.72 -13.90
C VAL A 5 -10.19 1.50 -14.37
N THR A 6 -10.26 2.11 -15.55
CA THR A 6 -9.23 3.04 -16.03
C THR A 6 -9.36 4.41 -15.36
N ALA A 7 -8.28 5.18 -15.38
CA ALA A 7 -8.29 6.56 -14.89
C ALA A 7 -9.30 7.46 -15.63
N TYR A 8 -9.56 7.16 -16.91
CA TYR A 8 -10.56 7.88 -17.70
C TYR A 8 -11.98 7.55 -17.23
N GLU A 9 -12.33 6.27 -17.10
CA GLU A 9 -13.63 5.84 -16.58
C GLU A 9 -13.87 6.32 -15.15
N ALA A 10 -12.83 6.28 -14.31
CA ALA A 10 -12.90 6.78 -12.95
C ALA A 10 -13.21 8.29 -12.89
N ARG A 11 -12.66 9.09 -13.83
CA ARG A 11 -12.95 10.53 -13.93
C ARG A 11 -14.37 10.78 -14.43
N THR A 12 -14.80 10.05 -15.47
CA THR A 12 -16.10 10.25 -16.11
C THR A 12 -17.25 9.81 -15.20
N ASN A 13 -17.07 8.71 -14.46
CA ASN A 13 -18.11 8.09 -13.62
C ASN A 13 -17.83 8.27 -12.12
N PHE A 14 -17.12 9.33 -11.73
CA PHE A 14 -16.62 9.48 -10.36
C PHE A 14 -17.75 9.48 -9.32
N GLY A 15 -18.86 10.17 -9.59
CA GLY A 15 -20.01 10.23 -8.68
C GLY A 15 -20.59 8.85 -8.37
N GLU A 16 -20.90 8.06 -9.41
CA GLU A 16 -21.43 6.70 -9.26
C GLU A 16 -20.45 5.78 -8.51
N ILE A 17 -19.14 5.91 -8.79
CA ILE A 17 -18.11 5.14 -8.09
C ILE A 17 -18.13 5.45 -6.59
N ILE A 18 -18.22 6.73 -6.21
CA ILE A 18 -18.30 7.14 -4.81
C ILE A 18 -19.57 6.59 -4.15
N ASP A 19 -20.72 6.66 -4.82
CA ASP A 19 -21.97 6.13 -4.27
C ASP A 19 -21.89 4.62 -4.03
N ARG A 20 -21.35 3.86 -4.99
CA ARG A 20 -21.15 2.41 -4.83
C ARG A 20 -20.16 2.08 -3.72
N VAL A 21 -19.08 2.83 -3.61
CA VAL A 21 -18.11 2.65 -2.54
C VAL A 21 -18.74 2.95 -1.17
N TYR A 22 -19.52 4.02 -1.07
CA TYR A 22 -20.09 4.47 0.20
C TYR A 22 -21.28 3.64 0.66
N TYR A 23 -22.25 3.40 -0.24
CA TYR A 23 -23.51 2.72 0.08
C TYR A 23 -23.44 1.20 -0.12
N ALA A 24 -22.77 0.72 -1.17
CA ALA A 24 -22.70 -0.72 -1.47
C ALA A 24 -21.42 -1.40 -0.93
N GLY A 25 -20.46 -0.61 -0.42
CA GLY A 25 -19.19 -1.15 0.08
C GLY A 25 -18.30 -1.73 -1.04
N ASP A 26 -18.47 -1.26 -2.27
CA ASP A 26 -17.59 -1.63 -3.36
C ASP A 26 -16.19 -1.03 -3.19
N GLU A 27 -15.20 -1.68 -3.81
CA GLU A 27 -13.84 -1.19 -3.88
C GLU A 27 -13.43 -1.09 -5.35
N PHE A 28 -12.72 -0.03 -5.71
CA PHE A 28 -12.25 0.17 -7.09
C PHE A 28 -10.73 0.31 -7.14
N ILE A 29 -10.09 -0.44 -8.01
CA ILE A 29 -8.69 -0.26 -8.40
C ILE A 29 -8.68 0.55 -9.68
N VAL A 30 -8.13 1.75 -9.62
CA VAL A 30 -7.96 2.61 -10.79
C VAL A 30 -6.62 2.29 -11.43
N THR A 31 -6.63 2.09 -12.74
CA THR A 31 -5.46 1.80 -13.56
C THR A 31 -5.12 2.95 -14.49
N LYS A 32 -3.84 3.18 -14.73
CA LYS A 32 -3.33 4.07 -15.77
C LYS A 32 -2.38 3.25 -16.64
N THR A 33 -2.59 3.25 -17.96
CA THR A 33 -1.81 2.44 -18.91
C THR A 33 -1.68 0.97 -18.48
N GLY A 34 -2.79 0.37 -18.04
CA GLY A 34 -2.85 -1.02 -17.58
C GLY A 34 -2.22 -1.30 -16.20
N ARG A 35 -1.61 -0.29 -15.55
CA ARG A 35 -0.98 -0.44 -14.23
C ARG A 35 -1.90 0.08 -13.13
N PRO A 36 -2.10 -0.65 -12.03
CA PRO A 36 -2.87 -0.15 -10.89
C PRO A 36 -2.13 1.03 -10.23
N VAL A 37 -2.84 2.13 -9.99
CA VAL A 37 -2.26 3.38 -9.46
C VAL A 37 -2.97 3.91 -8.22
N VAL A 38 -4.27 3.66 -8.07
CA VAL A 38 -5.07 4.16 -6.94
C VAL A 38 -6.08 3.10 -6.53
N LYS A 39 -6.37 2.99 -5.23
CA LYS A 39 -7.50 2.21 -4.71
C LYS A 39 -8.51 3.17 -4.07
N ILE A 40 -9.78 3.07 -4.48
CA ILE A 40 -10.91 3.80 -3.90
C ILE A 40 -11.67 2.82 -3.02
N ILE A 41 -11.78 3.16 -1.73
CA ILE A 41 -12.46 2.38 -0.70
C ILE A 41 -13.25 3.32 0.19
N LYS A 42 -14.22 2.78 0.92
CA LYS A 42 -14.97 3.54 1.91
C LYS A 42 -14.00 4.01 3.00
N ALA A 43 -14.06 5.29 3.34
CA ALA A 43 -13.29 5.82 4.44
C ALA A 43 -13.81 5.22 5.76
N GLU A 44 -12.96 4.44 6.44
CA GLU A 44 -13.21 4.07 7.82
C GLU A 44 -12.74 5.21 8.72
N VAL A 45 -13.63 5.77 9.53
CA VAL A 45 -13.24 6.68 10.62
C VAL A 45 -12.59 5.82 11.70
N LYS A 46 -11.35 5.40 11.48
CA LYS A 46 -10.51 4.90 12.56
C LYS A 46 -10.21 6.11 13.44
N VAL A 47 -10.88 6.18 14.59
CA VAL A 47 -10.51 7.06 15.70
C VAL A 47 -9.00 6.97 15.81
N LYS A 48 -8.33 8.11 15.56
CA LYS A 48 -6.87 8.21 15.37
C LYS A 48 -6.18 7.27 16.34
N THR A 49 -5.74 6.11 15.85
CA THR A 49 -4.73 5.37 16.57
C THR A 49 -3.52 6.27 16.50
N ASP A 50 -3.22 6.85 17.64
CA ASP A 50 -2.37 8.02 17.82
C ASP A 50 -1.08 7.84 17.01
N PHE A 51 -0.98 8.53 15.87
CA PHE A 51 0.13 8.38 14.93
C PHE A 51 1.45 8.71 15.64
N GLU A 52 1.36 9.56 16.66
CA GLU A 52 2.41 9.89 17.61
C GLU A 52 2.92 8.66 18.40
N SER A 53 2.02 7.78 18.84
CA SER A 53 2.35 6.53 19.52
C SER A 53 3.08 5.53 18.60
N ILE A 54 2.70 5.50 17.32
CA ILE A 54 3.36 4.68 16.31
C ILE A 54 4.76 5.23 16.01
N TRP A 55 4.90 6.55 15.87
CA TRP A 55 6.18 7.23 15.64
C TRP A 55 7.14 7.07 16.83
N LYS A 56 6.62 7.16 18.06
CA LYS A 56 7.40 6.97 19.28
C LYS A 56 7.96 5.55 19.39
N LYS A 57 7.15 4.54 19.05
CA LYS A 57 7.60 3.13 18.94
C LYS A 57 8.67 2.96 17.86
N MET A 58 8.49 3.54 16.67
CA MET A 58 9.50 3.50 15.61
C MET A 58 10.82 4.17 16.02
N ARG A 59 10.77 5.32 16.71
CA ARG A 59 11.96 6.01 17.21
C ARG A 59 12.69 5.21 18.28
N GLN A 60 11.95 4.47 19.12
CA GLN A 60 12.54 3.53 20.08
C GLN A 60 13.18 2.33 19.39
N ILE A 61 12.60 1.80 18.31
CA ILE A 61 13.21 0.71 17.53
C ILE A 61 14.49 1.18 16.84
N ALA A 62 14.49 2.39 16.27
CA ALA A 62 15.69 2.99 15.67
C ALA A 62 16.80 3.26 16.70
N LYS A 63 16.45 3.69 17.92
CA LYS A 63 17.39 3.89 19.03
C LYS A 63 17.86 2.58 19.69
N SER A 64 17.05 1.53 19.66
CA SER A 64 17.35 0.24 20.31
C SER A 64 18.14 -0.74 19.44
N GLY A 65 18.61 -0.32 18.26
CA GLY A 65 19.90 -0.77 17.72
C GLY A 65 20.17 -2.27 17.73
N LYS A 66 19.16 -3.14 17.53
CA LYS A 66 19.44 -4.49 17.07
C LYS A 66 19.92 -4.33 15.64
N LYS A 67 21.24 -4.34 15.48
CA LYS A 67 21.95 -4.41 14.19
C LYS A 67 21.28 -5.50 13.35
N ILE A 68 20.29 -5.12 12.52
CA ILE A 68 20.01 -5.87 11.30
C ILE A 68 21.27 -5.62 10.49
N ASN A 69 22.19 -6.56 10.61
CA ASN A 69 23.47 -6.51 9.93
C ASN A 69 23.13 -6.77 8.46
N ALA A 70 22.68 -5.73 7.75
CA ALA A 70 22.28 -5.79 6.35
C ALA A 70 23.41 -6.35 5.48
N ALA A 71 24.67 -6.14 5.90
CA ALA A 71 25.84 -6.76 5.31
C ALA A 71 25.84 -8.31 5.42
N LYS A 72 25.23 -8.89 6.46
CA LYS A 72 25.07 -10.35 6.63
C LYS A 72 23.90 -10.91 5.83
N PHE A 73 22.87 -10.09 5.58
CA PHE A 73 21.74 -10.44 4.71
C PHE A 73 22.20 -10.45 3.23
N ILE A 74 22.91 -9.41 2.79
CA ILE A 74 23.44 -9.29 1.42
C ILE A 74 24.55 -10.31 1.13
N ARG A 75 25.35 -10.71 2.14
CA ARG A 75 26.33 -11.81 1.98
C ARG A 75 25.67 -13.17 1.73
N LYS A 76 24.51 -13.43 2.35
CA LYS A 76 23.82 -14.72 2.24
C LYS A 76 23.21 -14.92 0.85
N ASP A 77 22.67 -13.86 0.24
CA ASP A 77 22.12 -13.91 -1.12
C ASP A 77 23.19 -14.09 -2.21
N ARG A 78 24.43 -13.68 -1.95
CA ARG A 78 25.55 -13.88 -2.90
C ARG A 78 26.07 -15.32 -2.89
N GLU A 79 25.86 -16.06 -1.80
CA GLU A 79 26.23 -17.48 -1.67
C GLU A 79 25.11 -18.40 -2.16
N SER A 80 23.84 -18.02 -2.01
CA SER A 80 22.69 -18.75 -2.58
C SER A 80 22.34 -18.24 -3.97
N GLY A 81 23.08 -18.70 -4.99
CA GLY A 81 22.96 -18.24 -6.38
C GLY A 81 21.55 -18.35 -7.00
N HIS A 82 20.70 -17.35 -6.79
CA HIS A 82 19.55 -17.10 -7.65
C HIS A 82 19.95 -16.10 -8.74
N LYS A 83 20.23 -16.63 -9.92
CA LYS A 83 20.38 -15.85 -11.16
C LYS A 83 19.07 -15.11 -11.42
N ILE A 84 19.11 -13.79 -11.34
CA ILE A 84 18.10 -12.93 -11.96
C ILE A 84 18.78 -12.43 -13.25
N TYR A 85 18.45 -13.03 -14.39
CA TYR A 85 18.84 -12.46 -15.69
C TYR A 85 17.97 -11.21 -15.95
N PRO A 86 18.52 -10.21 -16.68
CA PRO A 86 17.90 -8.90 -16.91
C PRO A 86 16.64 -8.96 -17.77
#